data_AF-A0A699YUP8-F1
#
_entry.id   AF-A0A699YUP8-F1
#
_cell.length_a   1.000
_cell.length_b   1.000
_cell.length_c   1.000
_cell.angle_alpha   90.00
_cell.angle_beta   90.00
_cell.angle_gamma   90.00
#
_symmetry.space_group_name_H-M   'P 1'
#
loop_
_entity.id
_entity.type
_entity.pdbx_description
1 polymer ?
#
loop_
_entity_poly.entity_id
_entity_poly.type
_entity_poly.pdbx_seq_one_letter_code
_entity_poly.pdbx_strand_id
1 'polypeptide(L)'
;MSLACRAGTAHLSQDQSECSRLMAVTAALSVLEDDPCTNAGFGSNLSWLGFAECDASVMDSSSGAYGAVGAMQGIQHPSEVAARMALEGLTPLSGGRVRPM
;
A
#
# COMPACT_ATOMS: atom_id res chain seq x y z
N MET A 1 -9.42 5.89 13.20
CA MET A 1 -9.54 6.80 12.03
C MET A 1 -8.80 8.14 12.16
N SER A 2 -8.89 8.91 13.26
CA SER A 2 -8.17 10.20 13.38
C SER A 2 -6.64 10.07 13.26
N LEU A 3 -6.06 8.97 13.74
CA LEU A 3 -4.63 8.67 13.62
C LEU A 3 -4.20 8.48 12.15
N ALA A 4 -4.99 7.78 11.34
CA ALA A 4 -4.69 7.56 9.91
C ALA A 4 -4.64 8.89 9.14
N CYS A 5 -5.63 9.77 9.36
CA CYS A 5 -5.62 11.10 8.76
C CYS A 5 -4.37 11.90 9.16
N ARG A 6 -3.98 11.83 10.44
CA ARG A 6 -2.77 12.51 10.93
C ARG A 6 -1.51 11.96 10.26
N ALA A 7 -1.37 10.64 10.16
CA ALA A 7 -0.23 10.00 9.50
C ALA A 7 -0.09 10.45 8.03
N GLY A 8 -1.19 10.43 7.26
CA GLY A 8 -1.17 10.90 5.87
C GLY A 8 -0.83 12.39 5.75
N THR A 9 -1.44 13.25 6.59
CA THR A 9 -1.12 14.69 6.57
C THR A 9 0.32 15.00 6.96
N ALA A 10 0.90 14.23 7.88
CA ALA A 10 2.30 14.38 8.26
C ALA A 10 3.24 14.16 7.06
N HIS A 11 3.00 13.11 6.27
CA HIS A 11 3.78 12.85 5.05
C HIS A 11 3.63 13.97 4.01
N LEU A 12 2.41 14.44 3.75
CA LEU A 12 2.19 15.56 2.82
C LEU A 12 2.90 16.85 3.25
N SER A 13 3.09 17.06 4.56
CA SER A 13 3.78 18.24 5.09
C SER A 13 5.30 18.16 5.00
N GLN A 14 5.86 16.95 4.94
CA GLN A 14 7.30 16.69 4.95
C GLN A 14 7.92 16.65 3.55
N ASP A 15 7.17 16.18 2.56
CA ASP A 15 7.66 16.02 1.19
C ASP A 15 6.63 16.55 0.18
N GLN A 16 7.10 17.28 -0.82
CA GLN A 16 6.29 17.81 -1.94
C GLN A 16 6.63 17.11 -3.27
N SER A 17 7.41 16.02 -3.23
CA SER A 17 7.68 15.19 -4.40
C SER A 17 6.41 14.57 -4.99
N GLU A 18 6.45 14.16 -6.26
CA GLU A 18 5.31 13.49 -6.92
C GLU A 18 4.91 12.19 -6.21
N CYS A 19 5.87 11.48 -5.60
CA CYS A 19 5.63 10.27 -4.82
C CYS A 19 5.05 10.53 -3.42
N SER A 20 5.05 11.77 -2.94
CA SER A 20 4.58 12.13 -1.60
C SER A 20 3.11 11.76 -1.38
N ARG A 21 2.26 11.90 -2.40
CA ARG A 21 0.83 11.56 -2.29
C ARG A 21 0.59 10.07 -2.09
N LEU A 22 1.33 9.25 -2.84
CA LEU A 22 1.27 7.79 -2.73
C LEU A 22 1.73 7.37 -1.33
N MET A 23 2.87 7.89 -0.87
CA MET A 23 3.40 7.59 0.47
C MET A 23 2.48 8.09 1.59
N ALA A 24 1.80 9.23 1.41
CA ALA A 24 0.84 9.73 2.37
C ALA A 24 -0.39 8.81 2.53
N VAL A 25 -0.92 8.29 1.41
CA VAL A 25 -1.99 7.29 1.46
C VAL A 25 -1.51 5.99 2.07
N THR A 26 -0.33 5.50 1.69
CA THR A 26 0.26 4.28 2.26
C THR A 26 0.43 4.42 3.77
N ALA A 27 0.96 5.54 4.28
CA ALA A 27 1.10 5.77 5.71
C ALA A 27 -0.23 5.82 6.47
N ALA A 28 -1.28 6.38 5.84
CA ALA A 28 -2.63 6.34 6.41
C ALA A 28 -3.19 4.91 6.44
N LEU A 29 -2.93 4.11 5.40
CA LEU A 29 -3.33 2.71 5.32
C LEU A 29 -2.59 1.84 6.33
N SER A 30 -1.27 2.00 6.52
CA SER A 30 -0.51 1.22 7.51
C SER A 30 -1.09 1.39 8.92
N VAL A 31 -1.54 2.59 9.29
CA VAL A 31 -2.22 2.84 10.58
C VAL A 31 -3.57 2.12 10.68
N LEU A 32 -4.29 1.98 9.56
CA LEU A 32 -5.54 1.21 9.55
C LEU A 32 -5.23 -0.30 9.60
N GLU A 33 -4.24 -0.77 8.85
CA GLU A 33 -3.78 -2.17 8.82
C GLU A 33 -3.21 -2.64 10.16
N ASP A 34 -2.74 -1.75 11.02
CA ASP A 34 -2.32 -2.07 12.39
C ASP A 34 -3.50 -2.16 13.39
N ASP A 35 -4.67 -1.60 13.05
CA ASP A 35 -5.81 -1.56 13.95
C ASP A 35 -6.55 -2.91 13.92
N PRO A 36 -6.53 -3.69 15.03
CA PRO A 36 -7.15 -5.02 15.08
C PRO A 36 -8.67 -4.98 14.90
N CYS A 37 -9.30 -3.80 14.97
CA CYS A 37 -10.72 -3.63 14.68
C CYS A 37 -11.03 -3.61 13.18
N THR A 38 -10.01 -3.57 12.31
CA THR A 38 -10.19 -3.54 10.86
C THR A 38 -9.94 -4.91 10.25
N ASN A 39 -10.67 -5.22 9.18
CA ASN A 39 -10.44 -6.42 8.37
C ASN A 39 -9.41 -6.11 7.26
N ALA A 40 -8.21 -5.71 7.66
CA ALA A 40 -7.08 -5.42 6.78
C ALA A 40 -5.78 -5.60 7.58
N GLY A 41 -4.70 -6.07 6.93
CA GLY A 41 -3.42 -6.31 7.61
C GLY A 41 -3.58 -7.14 8.89
N PHE A 42 -3.13 -6.59 10.02
CA PHE A 42 -3.33 -7.15 11.36
C PHE A 42 -4.78 -6.97 11.83
N GLY A 43 -5.51 -8.09 11.99
CA GLY A 43 -6.94 -8.09 12.30
C GLY A 43 -7.81 -8.66 11.18
N SER A 44 -7.20 -9.00 10.04
CA SER A 44 -7.90 -9.64 8.92
C SER A 44 -8.57 -10.96 9.29
N ASN A 45 -9.71 -11.20 8.67
CA ASN A 45 -10.45 -12.45 8.76
C ASN A 45 -9.60 -13.62 8.27
N LEU A 46 -9.79 -14.77 8.93
CA LEU A 46 -9.13 -15.99 8.55
C LEU A 46 -9.87 -16.63 7.35
N SER A 47 -9.09 -17.13 6.40
CA SER A 47 -9.57 -17.97 5.32
C SER A 47 -10.09 -19.31 5.84
N TRP A 48 -10.65 -20.14 4.96
CA TRP A 48 -11.10 -21.49 5.31
C TRP A 48 -10.00 -22.35 5.97
N LEU A 49 -8.74 -22.10 5.63
CA LEU A 49 -7.58 -22.81 6.17
C LEU A 49 -7.07 -22.21 7.49
N GLY A 50 -7.71 -21.15 8.01
CA GLY A 50 -7.33 -20.50 9.26
C GLY A 50 -6.19 -19.49 9.12
N PHE A 51 -5.85 -19.04 7.90
CA PHE A 51 -4.78 -18.06 7.65
C PHE A 51 -5.36 -16.72 7.21
N ALA A 52 -4.73 -15.62 7.63
CA ALA A 52 -5.04 -14.30 7.11
C ALA A 52 -4.42 -14.13 5.72
N GLU A 53 -5.26 -13.85 4.73
CA GLU A 53 -4.90 -13.55 3.33
C GLU A 53 -5.41 -12.17 3.00
N CYS A 54 -4.49 -11.26 2.65
CA CYS A 54 -4.81 -9.86 2.42
C CYS A 54 -4.69 -9.50 0.94
N ASP A 55 -5.62 -8.66 0.50
CA ASP A 55 -5.58 -7.96 -0.78
C ASP A 55 -5.37 -6.46 -0.51
N ALA A 56 -4.49 -5.82 -1.27
CA ALA A 56 -4.29 -4.38 -1.19
C ALA A 56 -3.86 -3.81 -2.54
N SER A 57 -4.23 -2.56 -2.80
CA SER A 57 -3.79 -1.84 -3.98
C SER A 57 -3.69 -0.34 -3.71
N VAL A 58 -2.81 0.34 -4.44
CA VAL A 58 -2.63 1.79 -4.39
C VAL A 58 -2.38 2.35 -5.78
N MET A 59 -2.73 3.62 -5.97
CA MET A 59 -2.60 4.32 -7.24
C MET A 59 -2.23 5.79 -7.03
N ASP A 60 -1.41 6.34 -7.91
CA ASP A 60 -1.25 7.77 -8.08
C ASP A 60 -1.70 8.20 -9.48
N SER A 61 -2.67 9.11 -9.55
CA SER A 61 -3.23 9.57 -10.83
C SER A 61 -2.29 10.51 -11.59
N SER A 62 -1.38 11.22 -10.90
CA SER A 62 -0.45 12.13 -11.57
C SER A 62 0.66 11.40 -12.33
N SER A 63 1.30 10.43 -11.68
CA SER A 63 2.37 9.64 -12.28
C SER A 63 1.86 8.42 -13.07
N GLY A 64 0.61 8.01 -12.84
CA GLY A 64 0.07 6.75 -13.37
C GLY A 64 0.62 5.51 -12.65
N ALA A 65 1.31 5.69 -11.52
CA ALA A 65 1.80 4.58 -10.70
C ALA A 65 0.61 3.76 -10.17
N TYR A 66 0.70 2.45 -10.25
CA TYR A 66 -0.28 1.53 -9.68
C TYR A 66 0.42 0.26 -9.22
N GLY A 67 -0.03 -0.28 -8.10
CA GLY A 67 0.46 -1.57 -7.62
C GLY A 67 -0.57 -2.28 -6.77
N ALA A 68 -0.55 -3.61 -6.80
CA ALA A 68 -1.49 -4.45 -6.08
C ALA A 68 -0.88 -5.80 -5.65
N VAL A 69 -1.42 -6.32 -4.56
CA VAL A 69 -1.15 -7.68 -4.06
C VAL A 69 -2.48 -8.38 -3.80
N GLY A 70 -2.48 -9.69 -3.93
CA GLY A 70 -3.65 -10.51 -3.66
C GLY A 70 -3.29 -11.82 -2.98
N ALA A 71 -4.18 -12.30 -2.11
CA ALA A 71 -4.02 -13.49 -1.27
C ALA A 71 -2.67 -13.51 -0.51
N MET A 72 -2.19 -12.35 -0.07
CA MET A 72 -0.89 -12.23 0.57
C MET A 72 -0.96 -12.63 2.04
N GLN A 73 -0.11 -13.57 2.45
CA GLN A 73 0.00 -14.03 3.84
C GLN A 73 1.32 -13.57 4.47
N GLY A 74 1.34 -13.35 5.79
CA GLY A 74 2.57 -13.12 6.56
C GLY A 74 3.20 -11.73 6.41
N ILE A 75 2.49 -10.76 5.83
CA ILE A 75 2.90 -9.37 5.74
C ILE A 75 1.99 -8.51 6.62
N GLN A 76 2.60 -7.65 7.44
CA GLN A 76 1.87 -6.75 8.34
C GLN A 76 1.13 -5.64 7.58
N HIS A 77 1.79 -5.04 6.56
CA HIS A 77 1.26 -3.94 5.76
C HIS A 77 1.20 -4.30 4.26
N PRO A 78 0.16 -5.02 3.80
CA PRO A 78 -0.04 -5.32 2.38
C PRO A 78 -0.02 -4.08 1.48
N SER A 79 -0.53 -2.94 1.97
CA SER A 79 -0.54 -1.67 1.25
C SER A 79 0.87 -1.12 0.94
N GLU A 80 1.86 -1.38 1.79
CA GLU A 80 3.25 -0.97 1.55
C GLU A 80 3.91 -1.78 0.44
N VAL A 81 3.57 -3.06 0.33
CA VAL A 81 4.05 -3.92 -0.78
C VAL A 81 3.47 -3.42 -2.10
N ALA A 82 2.16 -3.15 -2.14
CA ALA A 82 1.51 -2.56 -3.30
C ALA A 82 2.13 -1.20 -3.69
N ALA A 83 2.43 -0.35 -2.70
CA ALA A 83 3.09 0.94 -2.95
C ALA A 83 4.50 0.78 -3.50
N ARG A 84 5.25 -0.23 -3.00
CA ARG A 84 6.57 -0.53 -3.53
C ARG A 84 6.51 -1.01 -4.98
N MET A 85 5.56 -1.87 -5.32
CA MET A 85 5.34 -2.33 -6.70
C MET A 85 4.98 -1.14 -7.61
N ALA A 86 4.10 -0.25 -7.16
CA ALA A 86 3.73 0.95 -7.91
C ALA A 86 4.93 1.85 -8.22
N LEU A 87 5.82 2.10 -7.24
CA LEU A 87 7.03 2.88 -7.42
C LEU A 87 8.03 2.21 -8.36
N GLU A 88 8.21 0.89 -8.22
CA GLU A 88 9.11 0.15 -9.11
C GLU A 88 8.59 0.16 -10.55
N GLY A 89 7.27 0.05 -10.74
CA GLY A 89 6.58 0.09 -12.04
C GLY A 89 6.87 1.33 -12.88
N LEU A 90 7.22 2.45 -12.26
CA LEU A 90 7.60 3.69 -12.95
C LEU A 90 8.95 3.58 -13.70
N THR A 91 9.80 2.62 -13.34
CA THR A 91 11.12 2.45 -13.96
C THR A 91 11.13 1.31 -14.98
N PRO A 92 11.27 1.60 -16.29
CA PRO A 92 11.27 0.55 -17.31
C PRO A 92 12.49 -0.37 -17.19
N LEU A 93 12.30 -1.65 -17.56
CA LEU A 93 13.39 -2.61 -17.66
C LEU A 93 14.01 -2.61 -19.06
N SER A 94 15.25 -3.10 -19.16
CA SER A 94 15.92 -3.30 -20.44
C SER A 94 15.09 -4.15 -21.40
N GLY A 95 15.12 -3.80 -22.69
CA GLY A 95 14.32 -4.46 -23.73
C GLY A 95 12.85 -4.08 -23.72
N GLY A 96 12.47 -2.94 -23.13
CA GLY A 96 11.09 -2.43 -23.15
C GLY A 96 10.11 -3.23 -22.29
N ARG A 97 10.62 -4.01 -21.33
CA ARG A 97 9.79 -4.84 -20.45
C ARG A 97 9.12 -3.98 -19.37
N VAL A 98 7.84 -4.24 -19.15
CA VAL A 98 7.05 -3.67 -18.05
C VAL A 98 7.26 -4.52 -16.81
N ARG A 99 7.40 -3.89 -15.65
CA ARG A 99 7.51 -4.59 -14.35
C ARG A 99 6.15 -5.12 -13.90
N PRO A 100 6.11 -6.13 -13.02
CA PRO A 100 4.88 -6.50 -12.32
C PRO A 100 4.28 -5.30 -11.60
N MET A 101 2.96 -5.21 -11.62
CA MET A 101 2.14 -4.19 -10.96
C MET A 101 1.29 -4.89 -9.92
#